data_AF-A0A136KPU1-F1
#
_entry.id   AF-A0A136KPU1-F1
#
_cell.length_a   1.000
_cell.length_b   1.000
_cell.length_c   1.000
_cell.angle_alpha   90.00
_cell.angle_beta   90.00
_cell.angle_gamma   90.00
#
_symmetry.space_group_name_H-M   'P 1'
#
loop_
_entity.id
_entity.type
_entity.pdbx_description
1 polymer ?
#
loop_
_entity_poly.entity_id
_entity_poly.type
_entity_poly.pdbx_seq_one_letter_code
_entity_poly.pdbx_strand_id
1 'polypeptide(L)'
;MNKNEINIFKPFRILSEYGNHIRAFKPNARYYLLNVIITGAVMGIFRLIFNFYALSLGFDEALIGNLVTTSSFVALLAALPMGYLADLLGRKKSLLSSSALLALSILAMSIWQTEFSFYSMNVLSGLAQSLAGVTMSPFLMENSDEKERTYLFSFGQGLQMTMASVGSWLGGYLPTWIGNLKNIPATDSTAYGNTILFSGIFAIVAIVPLIFIKSPNITKANRIIFAPFEYANKQPKLLAQFILPMLLTSIGAGLIMPFMNVFFRNVHHQPDPVIGTLFAWGSLAMGIGLLIAPPLAEKMGKIQLVVISQALSIPFLILLGFSPIFWVGAASYYIRLALMNMSSPVYQTFVMERVDPSARATIASLTSMAWNFGWAFSPTVSGWLQVNYGFAPAFVGTIVLYAISVFMYWRFFWQKKVEMIQIPTATD
;
A
#
# COMPACT_ATOMS: atom_id res chain seq x y z
N MET A 1 3.37 42.99 -26.62
CA MET A 1 2.19 42.46 -25.89
C MET A 1 2.11 40.97 -26.17
N ASN A 2 2.55 40.11 -25.24
CA ASN A 2 2.33 38.67 -25.35
C ASN A 2 1.75 38.19 -24.02
N LYS A 3 0.47 37.82 -24.04
CA LYS A 3 -0.30 37.41 -22.86
C LYS A 3 -0.05 35.95 -22.57
N ASN A 4 0.52 35.69 -21.40
CA ASN A 4 0.27 34.57 -20.49
C ASN A 4 -0.73 33.50 -20.97
N GLU A 5 -0.24 32.38 -21.49
CA GLU A 5 -0.96 31.11 -21.39
C GLU A 5 -0.69 30.52 -20.00
N ILE A 6 -1.57 30.87 -19.06
CA ILE A 6 -1.68 30.16 -17.80
C ILE A 6 -2.27 28.79 -18.15
N ASN A 7 -1.45 27.75 -18.07
CA ASN A 7 -1.87 26.37 -18.26
C ASN A 7 -2.72 25.95 -17.06
N ILE A 8 -4.01 26.33 -17.09
CA ILE A 8 -4.99 25.95 -16.06
C ILE A 8 -5.24 24.45 -16.24
N PHE A 9 -4.77 23.65 -15.28
CA PHE A 9 -5.09 22.24 -15.10
C PHE A 9 -6.60 22.03 -15.28
N LYS A 10 -7.01 21.47 -16.43
CA LYS A 10 -8.39 21.01 -16.66
C LYS A 10 -8.44 19.50 -16.36
N PRO A 11 -8.89 19.07 -15.16
CA PRO A 11 -8.95 17.65 -14.80
C PRO A 11 -9.77 16.81 -15.80
N PHE A 12 -10.77 17.41 -16.44
CA PHE A 12 -11.58 16.76 -17.47
C PHE A 12 -10.82 16.47 -18.78
N ARG A 13 -9.81 17.27 -19.14
CA ARG A 13 -8.99 17.03 -20.35
C ARG A 13 -8.07 15.83 -20.15
N ILE A 14 -7.49 15.71 -18.94
CA ILE A 14 -6.70 14.56 -18.51
C ILE A 14 -7.56 13.29 -18.56
N LEU A 15 -8.77 13.30 -17.99
CA LEU A 15 -9.68 12.13 -18.06
C LEU A 15 -10.03 11.74 -19.51
N SER A 16 -10.20 12.70 -20.42
CA SER A 16 -10.46 12.43 -21.85
C SER A 16 -9.24 11.88 -22.60
N GLU A 17 -8.03 12.35 -22.27
CA GLU A 17 -6.77 11.82 -22.80
C GLU A 17 -6.54 10.38 -22.30
N TYR A 18 -6.83 10.12 -21.02
CA TYR A 18 -6.81 8.76 -20.45
C TYR A 18 -7.81 7.82 -21.15
N GLY A 19 -9.03 8.27 -21.44
CA GLY A 19 -10.03 7.49 -22.18
C GLY A 19 -9.57 7.06 -23.58
N ASN A 20 -8.88 7.94 -24.30
CA ASN A 20 -8.29 7.65 -25.61
C ASN A 20 -7.09 6.69 -25.50
N HIS A 21 -6.30 6.77 -24.43
CA HIS A 21 -5.16 5.86 -24.18
C HIS A 21 -5.56 4.48 -23.63
N ILE A 22 -6.71 4.33 -22.95
CA ILE A 22 -7.22 3.01 -22.53
C ILE A 22 -7.50 2.11 -23.75
N ARG A 23 -7.92 2.69 -24.89
CA ARG A 23 -8.05 1.98 -26.17
C ARG A 23 -6.71 1.75 -26.88
N ALA A 24 -5.63 2.39 -26.45
CA ALA A 24 -4.28 2.17 -26.97
C ALA A 24 -3.54 1.03 -26.24
N PHE A 25 -3.88 0.76 -24.97
CA PHE A 25 -3.22 -0.30 -24.20
C PHE A 25 -3.33 -1.68 -24.86
N LYS A 26 -2.21 -2.42 -24.85
CA LYS A 26 -2.10 -3.78 -25.37
C LYS A 26 -3.13 -4.72 -24.69
N PRO A 27 -3.64 -5.76 -25.40
CA PRO A 27 -4.67 -6.66 -24.86
C PRO A 27 -4.33 -7.27 -23.49
N ASN A 28 -3.07 -7.71 -23.30
CA ASN A 28 -2.59 -8.25 -22.03
C ASN A 28 -2.68 -7.25 -20.86
N ALA A 29 -2.36 -5.97 -21.11
CA ALA A 29 -2.47 -4.92 -20.11
C ALA A 29 -3.93 -4.70 -19.71
N ARG A 30 -4.89 -4.79 -20.64
CA ARG A 30 -6.33 -4.67 -20.34
C ARG A 30 -6.82 -5.80 -19.45
N TYR A 31 -6.44 -7.05 -19.75
CA TYR A 31 -6.79 -8.19 -18.91
C TYR A 31 -6.21 -8.07 -17.50
N TYR A 32 -4.98 -7.58 -17.37
CA TYR A 32 -4.40 -7.27 -16.07
C TYR A 32 -5.16 -6.16 -15.34
N LEU A 33 -5.53 -5.06 -16.02
CA LEU A 33 -6.31 -3.98 -15.42
C LEU A 33 -7.69 -4.47 -14.94
N LEU A 34 -8.35 -5.39 -15.66
CA LEU A 34 -9.58 -6.03 -15.20
C LEU A 34 -9.37 -6.84 -13.90
N ASN A 35 -8.26 -7.58 -13.80
CA ASN A 35 -7.88 -8.25 -12.56
C ASN A 35 -7.64 -7.24 -11.42
N VAL A 36 -6.95 -6.13 -11.69
CA VAL A 36 -6.71 -5.05 -10.71
C VAL A 36 -8.02 -4.45 -10.22
N ILE A 37 -9.01 -4.28 -11.11
CA ILE A 37 -10.32 -3.74 -10.72
C ILE A 37 -10.99 -4.63 -9.68
N ILE A 38 -11.09 -5.92 -9.97
CA ILE A 38 -11.78 -6.88 -9.11
C ILE A 38 -10.99 -7.08 -7.81
N THR A 39 -9.69 -7.29 -7.91
CA THR A 39 -8.81 -7.52 -6.75
C THR A 39 -8.77 -6.30 -5.83
N GLY A 40 -8.74 -5.08 -6.39
CA GLY A 40 -8.81 -3.85 -5.60
C GLY A 40 -10.08 -3.79 -4.75
N ALA A 41 -11.25 -4.08 -5.34
CA ALA A 41 -12.51 -4.14 -4.60
C ALA A 41 -12.52 -5.22 -3.52
N VAL A 42 -12.06 -6.43 -3.84
CA VAL A 42 -11.93 -7.54 -2.88
C VAL A 42 -11.04 -7.15 -1.70
N MET A 43 -9.88 -6.54 -1.95
CA MET A 43 -8.98 -6.10 -0.90
C MET A 43 -9.60 -5.01 -0.02
N GLY A 44 -10.37 -4.09 -0.60
CA GLY A 44 -11.11 -3.07 0.15
C GLY A 44 -12.11 -3.67 1.12
N ILE A 45 -12.91 -4.65 0.67
CA ILE A 45 -13.86 -5.37 1.53
C ILE A 45 -13.12 -6.15 2.61
N PHE A 46 -12.14 -6.97 2.20
CA PHE A 46 -11.38 -7.84 3.10
C PHE A 46 -10.67 -7.05 4.20
N ARG A 47 -9.93 -5.99 3.85
CA ARG A 47 -9.17 -5.18 4.82
C ARG A 47 -10.06 -4.50 5.86
N LEU A 48 -11.28 -4.11 5.48
CA LEU A 48 -12.24 -3.53 6.41
C LEU A 48 -12.86 -4.59 7.32
N ILE A 49 -13.38 -5.67 6.73
CA ILE A 49 -14.24 -6.63 7.43
C ILE A 49 -13.46 -7.69 8.19
N PHE A 50 -12.26 -8.05 7.76
CA PHE A 50 -11.49 -9.11 8.41
C PHE A 50 -11.20 -8.83 9.89
N ASN A 51 -10.89 -7.57 10.25
CA ASN A 51 -10.66 -7.24 11.65
C ASN A 51 -11.94 -7.39 12.48
N PHE A 52 -13.09 -6.92 11.98
CA PHE A 52 -14.37 -7.09 12.66
C PHE A 52 -14.76 -8.56 12.76
N TYR A 53 -14.46 -9.35 11.73
CA TYR A 53 -14.68 -10.79 11.75
C TYR A 53 -13.86 -11.48 12.83
N ALA A 54 -12.55 -11.24 12.88
CA ALA A 54 -11.68 -11.82 13.89
C ALA A 54 -12.14 -11.45 15.31
N LEU A 55 -12.47 -10.18 15.55
CA LEU A 55 -13.00 -9.72 16.84
C LEU A 55 -14.36 -10.37 17.19
N SER A 56 -15.25 -10.54 16.20
CA SER A 56 -16.56 -11.18 16.41
C SER A 56 -16.45 -12.67 16.77
N LEU A 57 -15.33 -13.33 16.44
CA LEU A 57 -15.04 -14.71 16.82
C LEU A 57 -14.44 -14.82 18.24
N GLY A 58 -14.22 -13.68 18.92
CA GLY A 58 -13.63 -13.64 20.26
C GLY A 58 -12.11 -13.49 20.27
N PHE A 59 -11.47 -13.29 19.11
CA PHE A 59 -10.06 -12.92 19.07
C PHE A 59 -9.86 -11.44 19.39
N ASP A 60 -8.63 -11.04 19.68
CA ASP A 60 -8.26 -9.70 20.07
C ASP A 60 -7.39 -8.98 19.02
N GLU A 61 -7.04 -7.72 19.30
CA GLU A 61 -6.17 -6.91 18.46
C GLU A 61 -4.73 -7.48 18.39
N ALA A 62 -4.29 -8.25 19.39
CA ALA A 62 -2.97 -8.89 19.36
C ALA A 62 -2.89 -9.96 18.28
N LEU A 63 -3.92 -10.82 18.14
CA LEU A 63 -3.99 -11.78 17.03
C LEU A 63 -3.98 -11.05 15.68
N ILE A 64 -4.83 -10.04 15.49
CA ILE A 64 -4.90 -9.27 14.24
C ILE A 64 -3.51 -8.68 13.89
N GLY A 65 -2.82 -8.10 14.88
CA GLY A 65 -1.46 -7.61 14.73
C GLY A 65 -0.50 -8.70 14.25
N ASN A 66 -0.52 -9.85 14.92
CA ASN A 66 0.31 -11.00 14.56
C ASN A 66 0.03 -11.53 13.15
N LEU A 67 -1.22 -11.51 12.70
CA LEU A 67 -1.59 -11.95 11.35
C LEU A 67 -1.02 -11.02 10.26
N VAL A 68 -1.13 -9.71 10.47
CA VAL A 68 -0.54 -8.69 9.56
C VAL A 68 0.99 -8.79 9.56
N THR A 69 1.58 -8.96 10.73
CA THR A 69 3.02 -9.24 10.89
C THR A 69 3.43 -10.50 10.14
N THR A 70 2.68 -11.60 10.28
CA THR A 70 2.95 -12.87 9.62
C THR A 70 3.00 -12.73 8.11
N SER A 71 1.97 -12.13 7.49
CA SER A 71 1.92 -11.97 6.04
C SER A 71 3.04 -11.04 5.53
N SER A 72 3.32 -9.95 6.23
CA SER A 72 4.39 -8.99 5.88
C SER A 72 5.79 -9.60 6.02
N PHE A 73 6.04 -10.34 7.11
CA PHE A 73 7.31 -11.01 7.37
C PHE A 73 7.57 -12.13 6.36
N VAL A 74 6.56 -12.94 6.05
CA VAL A 74 6.66 -13.95 4.99
C VAL A 74 6.90 -13.31 3.64
N ALA A 75 6.20 -12.22 3.30
CA ALA A 75 6.42 -11.52 2.03
C ALA A 75 7.86 -10.99 1.90
N LEU A 76 8.42 -10.46 3.00
CA LEU A 76 9.80 -10.00 3.08
C LEU A 76 10.81 -11.12 2.88
N LEU A 77 10.68 -12.25 3.60
CA LEU A 77 11.58 -13.39 3.48
C LEU A 77 11.47 -14.10 2.11
N ALA A 78 10.24 -14.17 1.58
CA ALA A 78 9.96 -14.86 0.33
C ALA A 78 10.29 -14.03 -0.92
N ALA A 79 10.64 -12.74 -0.80
CA ALA A 79 10.90 -11.86 -1.94
C ALA A 79 11.92 -12.43 -2.94
N LEU A 80 13.05 -12.96 -2.46
CA LEU A 80 14.09 -13.54 -3.31
C LEU A 80 13.66 -14.90 -3.91
N PRO A 81 13.20 -15.89 -3.11
CA PRO A 81 12.68 -17.15 -3.66
C PRO A 81 11.54 -16.95 -4.66
N MET A 82 10.61 -16.03 -4.40
CA MET A 82 9.48 -15.74 -5.28
C MET A 82 9.93 -15.05 -6.57
N GLY A 83 10.98 -14.22 -6.54
CA GLY A 83 11.59 -13.69 -7.75
C GLY A 83 12.13 -14.79 -8.65
N TYR A 84 12.88 -15.75 -8.07
CA TYR A 84 13.37 -16.92 -8.80
C TYR A 84 12.22 -17.78 -9.35
N LEU A 85 11.19 -18.03 -8.53
CA LEU A 85 10.01 -18.77 -8.94
C LEU A 85 9.26 -18.06 -10.07
N ALA A 86 9.16 -16.72 -10.02
CA ALA A 86 8.48 -15.93 -11.05
C ALA A 86 9.17 -16.03 -12.40
N ASP A 87 10.49 -16.10 -12.41
CA ASP A 87 11.29 -16.28 -13.62
C ASP A 87 11.18 -17.70 -14.19
N LEU A 88 11.00 -18.72 -13.34
CA LEU A 88 10.74 -20.10 -13.77
C LEU A 88 9.34 -20.29 -14.33
N LEU A 89 8.33 -19.75 -13.66
CA LEU A 89 6.92 -19.86 -14.04
C LEU A 89 6.58 -18.97 -15.24
N GLY A 90 7.31 -17.88 -15.42
CA GLY A 90 6.96 -16.79 -16.33
C GLY A 90 5.84 -15.90 -15.77
N ARG A 91 5.62 -14.74 -16.40
CA ARG A 91 4.75 -13.70 -15.84
C ARG A 91 3.29 -14.13 -15.67
N LYS A 92 2.69 -14.77 -16.68
CA LYS A 92 1.28 -15.20 -16.64
C LYS A 92 1.01 -16.19 -15.50
N LYS A 93 1.80 -17.26 -15.41
CA LYS A 93 1.61 -18.30 -14.39
C LYS A 93 1.86 -17.74 -12.99
N SER A 94 2.79 -16.81 -12.85
CA SER A 94 3.06 -16.13 -11.57
C SER A 94 1.89 -15.24 -11.12
N LEU A 95 1.29 -14.47 -12.03
CA LEU A 95 0.07 -13.70 -11.74
C LEU A 95 -1.13 -14.59 -11.41
N LEU A 96 -1.33 -15.69 -12.16
CA LEU A 96 -2.39 -16.66 -11.87
C LEU A 96 -2.20 -17.33 -10.50
N SER A 97 -0.98 -17.79 -10.21
CA SER A 97 -0.68 -18.51 -8.96
C SER A 97 -0.79 -17.60 -7.75
N SER A 98 -0.27 -16.37 -7.82
CA SER A 98 -0.42 -15.38 -6.74
C SER A 98 -1.89 -15.02 -6.50
N SER A 99 -2.67 -14.79 -7.55
CA SER A 99 -4.11 -14.50 -7.42
C SER A 99 -4.88 -15.70 -6.85
N ALA A 100 -4.53 -16.93 -7.24
CA ALA A 100 -5.14 -18.15 -6.71
C ALA A 100 -4.81 -18.38 -5.23
N LEU A 101 -3.54 -18.18 -4.84
CA LEU A 101 -3.11 -18.26 -3.44
C LEU A 101 -3.84 -17.22 -2.56
N LEU A 102 -4.00 -15.99 -3.07
CA LEU A 102 -4.75 -14.94 -2.40
C LEU A 102 -6.23 -15.31 -2.23
N ALA A 103 -6.89 -15.75 -3.30
CA ALA A 103 -8.28 -16.18 -3.25
C ALA A 103 -8.49 -17.35 -2.29
N LEU A 104 -7.61 -18.36 -2.34
CA LEU A 104 -7.61 -19.49 -1.43
C LEU A 104 -7.46 -19.04 0.02
N SER A 105 -6.53 -18.13 0.31
CA SER A 105 -6.31 -17.63 1.67
C SER A 105 -7.55 -16.97 2.25
N ILE A 106 -8.24 -16.11 1.48
CA ILE A 106 -9.45 -15.41 1.92
C ILE A 106 -10.60 -16.39 2.15
N LEU A 107 -10.82 -17.33 1.23
CA LEU A 107 -11.90 -18.32 1.34
C LEU A 107 -11.69 -19.24 2.54
N ALA A 108 -10.48 -19.76 2.70
CA ALA A 108 -10.13 -20.66 3.78
C ALA A 108 -10.27 -19.98 5.16
N MET A 109 -9.91 -18.69 5.29
CA MET A 109 -10.15 -17.92 6.52
C MET A 109 -11.63 -17.81 6.88
N SER A 110 -12.53 -17.78 5.89
CA SER A 110 -13.97 -17.75 6.19
C SER A 110 -14.53 -19.10 6.62
N ILE A 111 -13.93 -20.21 6.18
CA ILE A 111 -14.43 -21.56 6.41
C ILE A 111 -13.86 -22.12 7.72
N TRP A 112 -12.55 -21.98 7.93
CA TRP A 112 -11.85 -22.49 9.11
C TRP A 112 -11.55 -21.35 10.06
N GLN A 113 -12.35 -21.27 11.11
CA GLN A 113 -12.41 -20.17 12.08
C GLN A 113 -11.47 -20.41 13.28
N THR A 114 -10.25 -20.85 13.01
CA THR A 114 -9.25 -21.17 14.04
C THR A 114 -8.00 -20.30 13.87
N GLU A 115 -7.29 -20.04 14.97
CA GLU A 115 -6.03 -19.28 14.92
C GLU A 115 -5.02 -19.91 13.96
N PHE A 116 -4.86 -21.23 14.02
CA PHE A 116 -3.96 -21.96 13.14
C PHE A 116 -4.29 -21.76 11.65
N SER A 117 -5.59 -21.77 11.31
CA SER A 117 -6.05 -21.46 9.96
C SER A 117 -5.68 -20.04 9.57
N PHE A 118 -5.94 -19.05 10.43
CA PHE A 118 -5.63 -17.65 10.13
C PHE A 118 -4.14 -17.41 9.92
N TYR A 119 -3.27 -18.00 10.74
CA TYR A 119 -1.82 -17.93 10.53
C TYR A 119 -1.40 -18.60 9.23
N SER A 120 -1.86 -19.83 8.98
CA SER A 120 -1.53 -20.58 7.75
C SER A 120 -1.95 -19.82 6.50
N MET A 121 -3.14 -19.23 6.50
CA MET A 121 -3.63 -18.45 5.38
C MET A 121 -2.92 -17.09 5.24
N ASN A 122 -2.45 -16.48 6.33
CA ASN A 122 -1.60 -15.28 6.26
C ASN A 122 -0.19 -15.59 5.72
N VAL A 123 0.36 -16.78 5.99
CA VAL A 123 1.59 -17.26 5.33
C VAL A 123 1.34 -17.36 3.82
N LEU A 124 0.26 -18.01 3.39
CA LEU A 124 -0.08 -18.10 1.97
C LEU A 124 -0.32 -16.73 1.32
N SER A 125 -0.98 -15.80 2.03
CA SER A 125 -1.17 -14.42 1.57
C SER A 125 0.16 -13.68 1.43
N GLY A 126 1.10 -13.86 2.37
CA GLY A 126 2.45 -13.29 2.27
C GLY A 126 3.23 -13.79 1.04
N LEU A 127 3.16 -15.11 0.76
CA LEU A 127 3.74 -15.70 -0.44
C LEU A 127 3.09 -15.15 -1.72
N ALA A 128 1.75 -15.03 -1.73
CA ALA A 128 0.99 -14.46 -2.84
C ALA A 128 1.38 -13.01 -3.12
N GLN A 129 1.45 -12.18 -2.08
CA GLN A 129 1.86 -10.77 -2.16
C GLN A 129 3.28 -10.63 -2.71
N SER A 130 4.20 -11.44 -2.21
CA SER A 130 5.59 -11.45 -2.66
C SER A 130 5.70 -11.82 -4.15
N LEU A 131 5.04 -12.90 -4.58
CA LEU A 131 5.02 -13.34 -5.98
C LEU A 131 4.35 -12.32 -6.91
N ALA A 132 3.24 -11.70 -6.48
CA ALA A 132 2.57 -10.64 -7.24
C ALA A 132 3.48 -9.40 -7.39
N GLY A 133 4.12 -8.98 -6.29
CA GLY A 133 4.98 -7.80 -6.25
C GLY A 133 6.17 -7.89 -7.19
N VAL A 134 6.87 -9.03 -7.21
CA VAL A 134 8.03 -9.25 -8.12
C VAL A 134 7.62 -9.46 -9.58
N THR A 135 6.36 -9.83 -9.84
CA THR A 135 5.86 -10.11 -11.20
C THR A 135 5.25 -8.88 -11.87
N MET A 136 4.58 -8.01 -11.10
CA MET A 136 3.79 -6.89 -11.63
C MET A 136 4.63 -5.94 -12.49
N SER A 137 5.73 -5.41 -11.95
CA SER A 137 6.51 -4.38 -12.64
C SER A 137 7.12 -4.90 -13.95
N PRO A 138 7.79 -6.08 -13.99
CA PRO A 138 8.25 -6.66 -15.25
C PRO A 138 7.12 -6.93 -16.26
N PHE A 139 5.97 -7.45 -15.80
CA PHE A 139 4.83 -7.71 -16.68
C PHE A 139 4.32 -6.44 -17.36
N LEU A 140 4.17 -5.35 -16.61
CA LEU A 140 3.72 -4.06 -17.17
C LEU A 140 4.76 -3.51 -18.16
N MET A 141 6.06 -3.63 -17.87
CA MET A 141 7.14 -3.20 -18.75
C MET A 141 7.17 -3.95 -20.10
N GLU A 142 6.92 -5.27 -20.08
CA GLU A 142 6.85 -6.11 -21.29
C GLU A 142 5.59 -5.82 -22.13
N ASN A 143 4.50 -5.38 -21.49
CA ASN A 143 3.19 -5.17 -22.12
C ASN A 143 2.83 -3.70 -22.34
N SER A 144 3.83 -2.80 -22.32
CA SER A 144 3.65 -1.39 -22.68
C SER A 144 4.88 -0.83 -23.38
N ASP A 145 4.65 0.14 -24.26
CA ASP A 145 5.71 0.85 -24.98
C ASP A 145 6.31 1.97 -24.11
N GLU A 146 7.50 2.47 -24.43
CA GLU A 146 8.21 3.47 -23.61
C GLU A 146 7.37 4.69 -23.24
N LYS A 147 6.55 5.18 -24.19
CA LYS A 147 5.67 6.34 -23.98
C LYS A 147 4.43 6.00 -23.12
N GLU A 148 4.00 4.74 -23.09
CA GLU A 148 2.76 4.31 -22.40
C GLU A 148 3.02 3.75 -20.99
N ARG A 149 4.25 3.27 -20.72
CA ARG A 149 4.64 2.65 -19.44
C ARG A 149 4.22 3.48 -18.24
N THR A 150 4.66 4.74 -18.17
CA THR A 150 4.36 5.61 -17.03
C THR A 150 2.87 5.83 -16.82
N TYR A 151 2.10 5.94 -17.91
CA TYR A 151 0.64 6.06 -17.86
C TYR A 151 -0.02 4.79 -17.37
N LEU A 152 0.39 3.62 -17.88
CA LEU A 152 -0.18 2.33 -17.49
C LEU A 152 0.09 2.02 -16.01
N PHE A 153 1.31 2.27 -15.52
CA PHE A 153 1.66 2.09 -14.11
C PHE A 153 0.83 3.01 -13.20
N SER A 154 0.77 4.30 -13.53
CA SER A 154 0.03 5.29 -12.73
C SER A 154 -1.48 5.01 -12.76
N PHE A 155 -2.02 4.64 -13.93
CA PHE A 155 -3.42 4.27 -14.08
C PHE A 155 -3.76 3.01 -13.30
N GLY A 156 -2.94 1.96 -13.41
CA GLY A 156 -3.14 0.70 -12.67
C GLY A 156 -3.17 0.91 -11.16
N GLN A 157 -2.22 1.67 -10.62
CA GLN A 157 -2.19 2.03 -9.19
C GLN A 157 -3.40 2.87 -8.78
N GLY A 158 -3.74 3.92 -9.54
CA GLY A 158 -4.90 4.75 -9.27
C GLY A 158 -6.23 3.97 -9.33
N LEU A 159 -6.34 3.04 -10.28
CA LEU A 159 -7.49 2.15 -10.44
C LEU A 159 -7.60 1.19 -9.27
N GLN A 160 -6.49 0.59 -8.83
CA GLN A 160 -6.45 -0.27 -7.64
C GLN A 160 -6.94 0.47 -6.39
N MET A 161 -6.46 1.70 -6.17
CA MET A 161 -6.87 2.53 -5.03
C MET A 161 -8.36 2.92 -5.11
N THR A 162 -8.83 3.31 -6.30
CA THR A 162 -10.23 3.64 -6.52
C THR A 162 -11.12 2.43 -6.21
N MET A 163 -10.74 1.26 -6.71
CA MET A 163 -11.50 0.04 -6.46
C MET A 163 -11.40 -0.43 -5.01
N ALA A 164 -10.27 -0.24 -4.32
CA ALA A 164 -10.19 -0.45 -2.87
C ALA A 164 -11.10 0.50 -2.08
N SER A 165 -11.31 1.73 -2.57
CA SER A 165 -12.27 2.68 -2.01
C SER A 165 -13.70 2.15 -2.16
N VAL A 166 -14.07 1.74 -3.38
CA VAL A 166 -15.38 1.12 -3.69
C VAL A 166 -15.58 -0.14 -2.84
N GLY A 167 -14.55 -0.97 -2.73
CA GLY A 167 -14.55 -2.17 -1.90
C GLY A 167 -14.77 -1.87 -0.41
N SER A 168 -14.11 -0.84 0.13
CA SER A 168 -14.30 -0.44 1.53
C SER A 168 -15.72 0.08 1.77
N TRP A 169 -16.27 0.84 0.83
CA TRP A 169 -17.65 1.30 0.89
C TRP A 169 -18.63 0.12 0.86
N LEU A 170 -18.53 -0.77 -0.13
CA LEU A 170 -19.36 -1.97 -0.22
C LEU A 170 -19.20 -2.87 1.01
N GLY A 171 -17.96 -3.02 1.49
CA GLY A 171 -17.63 -3.80 2.67
C GLY A 171 -18.36 -3.34 3.91
N GLY A 172 -18.56 -2.03 4.09
CA GLY A 172 -19.31 -1.50 5.23
C GLY A 172 -20.81 -1.87 5.21
N TYR A 173 -21.41 -2.06 4.05
CA TYR A 173 -22.84 -2.39 3.90
C TYR A 173 -23.13 -3.89 3.74
N LEU A 174 -22.20 -4.67 3.19
CA LEU A 174 -22.38 -6.10 2.92
C LEU A 174 -22.82 -6.92 4.14
N PRO A 175 -22.22 -6.75 5.34
CA PRO A 175 -22.67 -7.47 6.55
C PRO A 175 -24.11 -7.15 6.91
N THR A 176 -24.56 -5.90 6.67
CA THR A 176 -25.95 -5.49 6.94
C THR A 176 -26.92 -6.17 5.97
N TRP A 177 -26.60 -6.23 4.68
CA TRP A 177 -27.45 -6.91 3.70
C TRP A 177 -27.54 -8.41 3.98
N ILE A 178 -26.41 -9.05 4.30
CA ILE A 178 -26.37 -10.47 4.66
C ILE A 178 -27.11 -10.73 5.97
N GLY A 179 -26.94 -9.86 6.97
CA GLY A 179 -27.64 -9.93 8.24
C GLY A 179 -29.16 -9.88 8.06
N ASN A 180 -29.65 -8.93 7.27
CA ASN A 180 -31.07 -8.81 6.95
C ASN A 180 -31.62 -10.06 6.22
N LEU A 181 -30.86 -10.63 5.27
CA LEU A 181 -31.28 -11.84 4.55
C LEU A 181 -31.37 -13.07 5.47
N LYS A 182 -30.54 -13.14 6.51
CA LYS A 182 -30.48 -14.26 7.47
C LYS A 182 -31.20 -13.99 8.79
N ASN A 183 -31.82 -12.82 8.97
CA ASN A 183 -32.41 -12.36 10.22
C ASN A 183 -31.44 -12.42 11.42
N ILE A 184 -30.17 -12.02 11.20
CA ILE A 184 -29.13 -11.93 12.23
C ILE A 184 -28.56 -10.51 12.30
N PRO A 185 -27.95 -10.10 13.44
CA PRO A 185 -27.27 -8.82 13.54
C PRO A 185 -26.16 -8.68 12.48
N ALA A 186 -25.97 -7.47 11.95
CA ALA A 186 -24.89 -7.20 10.99
C ALA A 186 -23.48 -7.43 11.57
N THR A 187 -23.35 -7.32 12.90
CA THR A 187 -22.11 -7.53 13.66
C THR A 187 -21.87 -8.99 14.04
N ASP A 188 -22.77 -9.90 13.65
CA ASP A 188 -22.62 -11.33 13.91
C ASP A 188 -21.46 -11.93 13.10
N SER A 189 -20.71 -12.86 13.70
CA SER A 189 -19.59 -13.53 13.05
C SER A 189 -20.01 -14.21 11.75
N THR A 190 -21.25 -14.69 11.67
CA THR A 190 -21.81 -15.31 10.47
C THR A 190 -21.99 -14.27 9.36
N ALA A 191 -22.44 -13.05 9.66
CA ALA A 191 -22.61 -11.98 8.68
C ALA A 191 -21.26 -11.53 8.11
N TYR A 192 -20.26 -11.34 8.99
CA TYR A 192 -18.90 -11.02 8.60
C TYR A 192 -18.22 -12.15 7.81
N GLY A 193 -18.32 -13.40 8.28
CA GLY A 193 -17.78 -14.57 7.61
C GLY A 193 -18.33 -14.71 6.19
N ASN A 194 -19.66 -14.61 6.01
CA ASN A 194 -20.26 -14.66 4.67
C ASN A 194 -19.83 -13.48 3.77
N THR A 195 -19.55 -12.30 4.34
CA THR A 195 -18.99 -11.16 3.59
C THR A 195 -17.58 -11.46 3.08
N ILE A 196 -16.75 -12.10 3.92
CA ILE A 196 -15.40 -12.54 3.54
C ILE A 196 -15.47 -13.68 2.51
N LEU A 197 -16.38 -14.64 2.68
CA LEU A 197 -16.63 -15.70 1.72
C LEU A 197 -17.01 -15.13 0.35
N PHE A 198 -17.94 -14.18 0.32
CA PHE A 198 -18.34 -13.47 -0.90
C PHE A 198 -17.14 -12.77 -1.55
N SER A 199 -16.30 -12.10 -0.76
CA SER A 199 -15.07 -11.47 -1.24
C SER A 199 -14.09 -12.49 -1.82
N GLY A 200 -13.94 -13.66 -1.20
CA GLY A 200 -13.11 -14.74 -1.70
C GLY A 200 -13.62 -15.35 -3.00
N ILE A 201 -14.93 -15.46 -3.20
CA ILE A 201 -15.52 -15.89 -4.49
C ILE A 201 -15.20 -14.86 -5.57
N PHE A 202 -15.35 -13.57 -5.28
CA PHE A 202 -14.95 -12.51 -6.22
C PHE A 202 -13.44 -12.51 -6.49
N ALA A 203 -12.61 -12.91 -5.53
CA ALA A 203 -11.18 -13.10 -5.74
C ALA A 203 -10.90 -14.22 -6.76
N ILE A 204 -11.67 -15.31 -6.77
CA ILE A 204 -11.60 -16.34 -7.82
C ILE A 204 -12.00 -15.75 -9.17
N VAL A 205 -13.07 -14.97 -9.23
CA VAL A 205 -13.51 -14.29 -10.48
C VAL A 205 -12.43 -13.36 -11.02
N ALA A 206 -11.64 -12.72 -10.14
CA ALA A 206 -10.50 -11.89 -10.53
C ALA A 206 -9.41 -12.64 -11.31
N ILE A 207 -9.35 -13.97 -11.20
CA ILE A 207 -8.39 -14.82 -11.93
C ILE A 207 -8.79 -14.94 -13.40
N VAL A 208 -10.08 -14.88 -13.73
CA VAL A 208 -10.62 -15.13 -15.07
C VAL A 208 -9.96 -14.25 -16.14
N PRO A 209 -9.84 -12.92 -15.98
CA PRO A 209 -9.14 -12.07 -16.94
C PRO A 209 -7.69 -12.52 -17.20
N LEU A 210 -6.96 -12.97 -16.17
CA LEU A 210 -5.56 -13.37 -16.29
C LEU A 210 -5.36 -14.62 -17.14
N ILE A 211 -6.38 -15.49 -17.25
CA ILE A 211 -6.33 -16.70 -18.08
C ILE A 211 -6.18 -16.32 -19.57
N PHE A 212 -6.73 -15.18 -19.97
CA PHE A 212 -6.69 -14.68 -21.35
C PHE A 212 -5.40 -13.95 -21.72
N ILE A 213 -4.50 -13.70 -20.76
CA ILE A 213 -3.17 -13.15 -21.04
C ILE A 213 -2.40 -14.13 -21.91
N LYS A 214 -1.80 -13.65 -23.00
CA LYS A 214 -0.88 -14.43 -23.84
C LYS A 214 0.54 -14.19 -23.39
N SER A 215 1.27 -15.25 -23.07
CA SER A 215 2.69 -15.16 -22.71
C SER A 215 3.54 -15.17 -23.97
N PRO A 216 4.33 -14.12 -24.24
CA PRO A 216 5.43 -14.24 -25.18
C PRO A 216 6.47 -15.20 -24.59
N ASN A 217 7.10 -16.03 -25.42
CA ASN A 217 8.31 -16.74 -25.03
C ASN A 217 9.43 -15.71 -24.90
N ILE A 218 9.74 -15.30 -23.67
CA ILE A 218 10.84 -14.38 -23.41
C ILE A 218 12.02 -15.16 -22.85
N THR A 219 13.17 -14.94 -23.49
CA THR A 219 14.49 -15.40 -23.11
C THR A 219 14.80 -14.98 -21.67
N LYS A 220 15.27 -15.93 -20.85
CA LYS A 220 15.70 -15.68 -19.46
C LYS A 220 16.64 -14.47 -19.42
N ALA A 221 16.20 -13.34 -18.88
CA ALA A 221 17.06 -12.17 -18.71
C ALA A 221 18.14 -12.48 -17.66
N ASN A 222 19.38 -12.07 -17.96
CA ASN A 222 20.54 -12.35 -17.12
C ASN A 222 20.41 -11.72 -15.73
N ARG A 223 20.87 -12.50 -14.74
CA ARG A 223 20.75 -12.27 -13.31
C ARG A 223 21.64 -11.12 -12.85
N ILE A 224 21.09 -10.19 -12.07
CA ILE A 224 21.87 -9.40 -11.10
C ILE A 224 21.08 -9.41 -9.78
N ILE A 225 21.22 -10.50 -9.01
CA ILE A 225 20.46 -10.73 -7.78
C ILE A 225 21.22 -10.18 -6.54
N PHE A 226 22.50 -9.85 -6.67
CA PHE A 226 23.38 -9.58 -5.51
C PHE A 226 24.12 -8.23 -5.49
N ALA A 227 23.84 -7.31 -6.42
CA ALA A 227 24.38 -5.95 -6.37
C ALA A 227 24.02 -5.10 -5.10
N PRO A 228 22.96 -5.39 -4.31
CA PRO A 228 22.59 -4.50 -3.21
C PRO A 228 23.60 -4.40 -2.06
N PHE A 229 24.24 -5.50 -1.69
CA PHE A 229 25.10 -5.56 -0.50
C PHE A 229 26.48 -4.92 -0.72
N GLU A 230 26.99 -4.96 -1.95
CA GLU A 230 28.29 -4.36 -2.27
C GLU A 230 28.24 -2.82 -2.26
N TYR A 231 27.14 -2.23 -2.75
CA TYR A 231 26.91 -0.79 -2.67
C TYR A 231 26.68 -0.33 -1.22
N ALA A 232 26.03 -1.16 -0.40
CA ALA A 232 25.78 -0.84 1.01
C ALA A 232 27.06 -0.64 1.84
N ASN A 233 28.11 -1.41 1.53
CA ASN A 233 29.41 -1.25 2.18
C ASN A 233 30.19 -0.03 1.68
N LYS A 234 29.95 0.45 0.44
CA LYS A 234 30.68 1.58 -0.14
C LYS A 234 30.19 2.95 0.36
N GLN A 235 28.90 3.11 0.65
CA GLN A 235 28.33 4.38 1.14
C GLN A 235 27.29 4.22 2.27
N PRO A 236 27.68 3.68 3.44
CA PRO A 236 26.75 3.35 4.51
C PRO A 236 26.03 4.58 5.09
N LYS A 237 26.71 5.73 5.14
CA LYS A 237 26.15 6.98 5.69
C LYS A 237 25.01 7.54 4.84
N LEU A 238 25.18 7.58 3.52
CA LEU A 238 24.15 8.09 2.61
C LEU A 238 22.94 7.16 2.59
N LEU A 239 23.20 5.85 2.58
CA LEU A 239 22.16 4.83 2.71
C LEU A 239 21.35 4.96 3.99
N ALA A 240 22.03 5.14 5.13
CA ALA A 240 21.36 5.38 6.41
C ALA A 240 20.51 6.65 6.37
N GLN A 241 21.00 7.74 5.74
CA GLN A 241 20.24 8.97 5.58
C GLN A 241 18.97 8.78 4.73
N PHE A 242 19.03 7.94 3.69
CA PHE A 242 17.86 7.67 2.86
C PHE A 242 16.85 6.72 3.51
N ILE A 243 17.34 5.69 4.21
CA ILE A 243 16.52 4.58 4.70
C ILE A 243 15.94 4.86 6.09
N LEU A 244 16.72 5.41 7.03
CA LEU A 244 16.27 5.55 8.41
C LEU A 244 14.98 6.38 8.56
N PRO A 245 14.81 7.54 7.91
CA PRO A 245 13.57 8.29 7.99
C PRO A 245 12.37 7.47 7.49
N MET A 246 12.54 6.75 6.37
CA MET A 246 11.51 5.87 5.82
C MET A 246 11.17 4.72 6.77
N LEU A 247 12.18 4.09 7.37
CA LEU A 247 11.99 3.00 8.33
C LEU A 247 11.15 3.47 9.52
N LEU A 248 11.44 4.64 10.09
CA LEU A 248 10.64 5.20 11.19
C LEU A 248 9.20 5.51 10.75
N THR A 249 9.00 6.06 9.54
CA THR A 249 7.63 6.27 9.03
C THR A 249 6.88 4.96 8.80
N SER A 250 7.59 3.90 8.38
CA SER A 250 7.02 2.57 8.19
C SER A 250 6.60 1.94 9.51
N ILE A 251 7.47 2.00 10.53
CA ILE A 251 7.16 1.50 11.87
C ILE A 251 5.93 2.23 12.42
N GLY A 252 5.92 3.56 12.38
CA GLY A 252 4.78 4.35 12.84
C GLY A 252 3.49 4.10 12.03
N ALA A 253 3.59 3.82 10.73
CA ALA A 253 2.43 3.42 9.93
C ALA A 253 1.89 2.05 10.39
N GLY A 254 2.77 1.07 10.57
CA GLY A 254 2.39 -0.28 11.02
C GLY A 254 1.80 -0.31 12.43
N LEU A 255 2.13 0.66 13.29
CA LEU A 255 1.51 0.79 14.61
C LEU A 255 0.02 1.15 14.55
N ILE A 256 -0.46 1.84 13.52
CA ILE A 256 -1.82 2.44 13.55
C ILE A 256 -2.69 1.98 12.39
N MET A 257 -2.12 1.94 11.18
CA MET A 257 -2.86 1.71 9.94
C MET A 257 -3.61 0.38 9.85
N PRO A 258 -3.13 -0.74 10.43
CA PRO A 258 -3.89 -1.99 10.45
C PRO A 258 -5.16 -1.93 11.29
N PHE A 259 -5.20 -1.04 12.30
CA PHE A 259 -6.24 -1.02 13.33
C PHE A 259 -7.20 0.17 13.23
N MET A 260 -7.11 0.98 12.16
CA MET A 260 -7.94 2.18 12.05
C MET A 260 -9.44 1.90 12.05
N ASN A 261 -9.89 0.78 11.48
CA ASN A 261 -11.29 0.37 11.55
C ASN A 261 -11.69 0.03 12.98
N VAL A 262 -10.87 -0.73 13.70
CA VAL A 262 -11.08 -1.07 15.11
C VAL A 262 -11.07 0.19 15.98
N PHE A 263 -10.19 1.16 15.72
CA PHE A 263 -10.15 2.44 16.42
C PHE A 263 -11.47 3.20 16.30
N PHE A 264 -11.99 3.41 15.08
CA PHE A 264 -13.26 4.12 14.89
C PHE A 264 -14.47 3.35 15.45
N ARG A 265 -14.38 2.01 15.51
CA ARG A 265 -15.39 1.15 16.13
C ARG A 265 -15.38 1.27 17.65
N ASN A 266 -14.22 1.17 18.29
CA ASN A 266 -14.09 1.06 19.74
C ASN A 266 -14.06 2.42 20.44
N VAL A 267 -13.40 3.43 19.85
CA VAL A 267 -13.23 4.76 20.45
C VAL A 267 -14.35 5.71 20.07
N HIS A 268 -14.80 5.68 18.81
CA HIS A 268 -15.85 6.58 18.31
C HIS A 268 -17.22 5.90 18.16
N HIS A 269 -17.33 4.61 18.51
CA HIS A 269 -18.57 3.83 18.48
C HIS A 269 -19.29 3.82 17.11
N GLN A 270 -18.56 4.06 16.01
CA GLN A 270 -19.16 4.16 14.69
C GLN A 270 -19.53 2.78 14.13
N PRO A 271 -20.65 2.67 13.39
CA PRO A 271 -21.06 1.42 12.75
C PRO A 271 -20.28 1.18 11.44
N ASP A 272 -20.25 -0.08 11.00
CA ASP A 272 -19.48 -0.54 9.84
C ASP A 272 -19.74 0.26 8.54
N PRO A 273 -20.99 0.65 8.19
CA PRO A 273 -21.24 1.48 7.02
C PRO A 273 -20.55 2.84 7.07
N VAL A 274 -20.46 3.45 8.26
CA VAL A 274 -19.78 4.74 8.44
C VAL A 274 -18.27 4.56 8.32
N ILE A 275 -17.71 3.51 8.91
CA ILE A 275 -16.26 3.21 8.82
C ILE A 275 -15.86 2.85 7.38
N GLY A 276 -16.67 2.06 6.68
CA GLY A 276 -16.44 1.75 5.27
C GLY A 276 -16.49 3.00 4.38
N THR A 277 -17.45 3.89 4.62
CA THR A 277 -17.55 5.19 3.94
C THR A 277 -16.34 6.09 4.25
N LEU A 278 -15.90 6.14 5.51
CA LEU A 278 -14.70 6.85 5.94
C LEU A 278 -13.47 6.35 5.18
N PHE A 279 -13.28 5.03 5.03
CA PHE A 279 -12.12 4.49 4.31
C PHE A 279 -12.18 4.74 2.80
N ALA A 280 -13.38 4.72 2.23
CA ALA A 280 -13.60 5.07 0.83
C ALA A 280 -13.20 6.53 0.55
N TRP A 281 -13.70 7.47 1.35
CA TRP A 281 -13.33 8.89 1.22
C TRP A 281 -11.88 9.16 1.57
N GLY A 282 -11.30 8.44 2.55
CA GLY A 282 -9.89 8.53 2.87
C GLY A 282 -9.02 8.17 1.65
N SER A 283 -9.33 7.06 0.99
CA SER A 283 -8.63 6.64 -0.22
C SER A 283 -8.73 7.65 -1.38
N LEU A 284 -9.88 8.33 -1.52
CA LEU A 284 -10.02 9.46 -2.45
C LEU A 284 -9.16 10.67 -2.04
N ALA A 285 -9.14 11.03 -0.75
CA ALA A 285 -8.29 12.10 -0.22
C ALA A 285 -6.79 11.81 -0.46
N MET A 286 -6.38 10.54 -0.31
CA MET A 286 -5.04 10.08 -0.68
C MET A 286 -4.76 10.31 -2.17
N GLY A 287 -5.69 9.93 -3.06
CA GLY A 287 -5.58 10.16 -4.50
C GLY A 287 -5.43 11.64 -4.85
N ILE A 288 -6.21 12.52 -4.22
CA ILE A 288 -6.10 13.98 -4.37
C ILE A 288 -4.70 14.45 -3.93
N GLY A 289 -4.21 13.97 -2.79
CA GLY A 289 -2.86 14.29 -2.31
C GLY A 289 -1.77 13.91 -3.33
N LEU A 290 -1.86 12.71 -3.91
CA LEU A 290 -0.92 12.23 -4.93
C LEU A 290 -0.95 13.08 -6.21
N LEU A 291 -2.13 13.55 -6.63
CA LEU A 291 -2.27 14.42 -7.81
C LEU A 291 -1.70 15.82 -7.59
N ILE A 292 -1.86 16.36 -6.38
CA ILE A 292 -1.37 17.70 -6.02
C ILE A 292 0.14 17.71 -5.72
N ALA A 293 0.74 16.54 -5.43
CA ALA A 293 2.14 16.45 -5.01
C ALA A 293 3.14 17.01 -6.04
N PRO A 294 3.12 16.63 -7.34
CA PRO A 294 4.09 17.11 -8.32
C PRO A 294 4.12 18.64 -8.49
N PRO A 295 2.98 19.33 -8.74
CA PRO A 295 3.02 20.79 -8.96
C PRO A 295 3.39 21.56 -7.69
N LEU A 296 3.10 21.05 -6.50
CA LEU A 296 3.61 21.65 -5.27
C LEU A 296 5.13 21.46 -5.15
N ALA A 297 5.63 20.26 -5.44
CA ALA A 297 7.06 19.94 -5.36
C ALA A 297 7.90 20.79 -6.32
N GLU A 298 7.38 21.11 -7.51
CA GLU A 298 8.02 22.01 -8.47
C GLU A 298 8.11 23.45 -7.95
N LYS A 299 7.08 23.93 -7.24
CA LYS A 299 7.02 25.31 -6.73
C LYS A 299 7.89 25.55 -5.49
N MET A 300 7.89 24.62 -4.54
CA MET A 300 8.58 24.82 -3.24
C MET A 300 9.84 23.96 -3.07
N GLY A 301 10.05 22.98 -3.94
CA GLY A 301 11.12 21.99 -3.85
C GLY A 301 10.66 20.66 -3.24
N LYS A 302 11.24 19.55 -3.72
CA LYS A 302 10.85 18.18 -3.35
C LYS A 302 10.99 17.89 -1.87
N ILE A 303 12.13 18.26 -1.27
CA ILE A 303 12.37 17.98 0.16
C ILE A 303 11.56 18.89 1.08
N GLN A 304 11.39 20.15 0.69
CA GLN A 304 10.55 21.10 1.42
C GLN A 304 9.12 20.58 1.47
N LEU A 305 8.58 20.09 0.35
CA LEU A 305 7.25 19.48 0.33
C LEU A 305 7.18 18.27 1.27
N VAL A 306 8.15 17.35 1.20
CA VAL A 306 8.19 16.15 2.06
C VAL A 306 8.18 16.52 3.54
N VAL A 307 9.06 17.43 3.95
CA VAL A 307 9.17 17.84 5.36
C VAL A 307 7.93 18.60 5.81
N ILE A 308 7.45 19.57 5.03
CA ILE A 308 6.28 20.39 5.38
C ILE A 308 5.03 19.51 5.46
N SER A 309 4.77 18.66 4.45
CA SER A 309 3.57 17.85 4.43
C SER A 309 3.55 16.83 5.57
N GLN A 310 4.69 16.18 5.84
CA GLN A 310 4.78 15.24 6.96
C GLN A 310 4.71 15.96 8.31
N ALA A 311 5.36 17.12 8.48
CA ALA A 311 5.26 17.92 9.70
C ALA A 311 3.81 18.38 9.97
N LEU A 312 3.12 18.89 8.95
CA LEU A 312 1.73 19.32 9.05
C LEU A 312 0.79 18.15 9.35
N SER A 313 1.12 16.93 8.95
CA SER A 313 0.31 15.75 9.26
C SER A 313 0.36 15.34 10.73
N ILE A 314 1.37 15.76 11.50
CA ILE A 314 1.52 15.40 12.92
C ILE A 314 0.41 16.02 13.79
N PRO A 315 0.10 17.33 13.68
CA PRO A 315 -1.08 17.90 14.34
C PRO A 315 -2.38 17.15 14.02
N PHE A 316 -2.61 16.76 12.76
CA PHE A 316 -3.79 15.96 12.40
C PHE A 316 -3.71 14.53 12.96
N LEU A 317 -2.53 13.94 13.11
CA LEU A 317 -2.36 12.66 13.79
C LEU A 317 -2.69 12.77 15.29
N ILE A 318 -2.30 13.87 15.95
CA ILE A 318 -2.66 14.15 17.35
C ILE A 318 -4.17 14.32 17.48
N LEU A 319 -4.79 15.15 16.63
CA LEU A 319 -6.24 15.34 16.62
C LEU A 319 -6.98 14.03 16.34
N LEU A 320 -6.48 13.21 15.42
CA LEU A 320 -7.04 11.88 15.13
C LEU A 320 -7.00 10.95 16.35
N GLY A 321 -5.88 10.90 17.08
CA GLY A 321 -5.70 9.96 18.19
C GLY A 321 -6.37 10.36 19.49
N PHE A 322 -6.54 11.66 19.74
CA PHE A 322 -6.94 12.18 21.06
C PHE A 322 -8.21 13.02 21.06
N SER A 323 -8.77 13.37 19.90
CA SER A 323 -10.06 14.07 19.87
C SER A 323 -11.19 13.13 20.27
N PRO A 324 -12.09 13.52 21.19
CA PRO A 324 -13.30 12.75 21.49
C PRO A 324 -14.36 12.86 20.39
N ILE A 325 -14.27 13.88 19.53
CA ILE A 325 -15.27 14.18 18.51
C ILE A 325 -14.96 13.40 17.23
N PHE A 326 -15.88 12.51 16.83
CA PHE A 326 -15.74 11.68 15.63
C PHE A 326 -15.43 12.50 14.37
N TRP A 327 -16.16 13.59 14.12
CA TRP A 327 -15.97 14.41 12.91
C TRP A 327 -14.59 15.06 12.82
N VAL A 328 -14.01 15.42 13.97
CA VAL A 328 -12.63 15.92 14.03
C VAL A 328 -11.66 14.79 13.71
N GLY A 329 -11.88 13.58 14.25
CA GLY A 329 -11.10 12.39 13.91
C GLY A 329 -11.17 12.05 12.42
N ALA A 330 -12.38 12.04 11.85
CA ALA A 330 -12.62 11.76 10.44
C ALA A 330 -11.95 12.78 9.50
N ALA A 331 -12.13 14.08 9.77
CA ALA A 331 -11.49 15.14 8.99
C ALA A 331 -9.96 15.08 9.10
N SER A 332 -9.45 14.85 10.32
CA SER A 332 -8.02 14.71 10.56
C SER A 332 -7.44 13.48 9.87
N TYR A 333 -8.18 12.36 9.84
CA TYR A 333 -7.81 11.17 9.09
C TYR A 333 -7.63 11.48 7.60
N TYR A 334 -8.58 12.16 6.96
CA TYR A 334 -8.50 12.51 5.53
C TYR A 334 -7.32 13.42 5.22
N ILE A 335 -7.16 14.50 5.98
CA ILE A 335 -6.10 15.49 5.75
C ILE A 335 -4.72 14.83 5.97
N ARG A 336 -4.58 14.08 7.06
CA ARG A 336 -3.37 13.30 7.34
C ARG A 336 -3.05 12.34 6.19
N LEU A 337 -4.05 11.60 5.69
CA LEU A 337 -3.84 10.62 4.63
C LEU A 337 -3.35 11.30 3.34
N ALA A 338 -3.93 12.44 2.97
CA ALA A 338 -3.48 13.23 1.82
C ALA A 338 -2.03 13.74 2.01
N LEU A 339 -1.73 14.38 3.15
CA LEU A 339 -0.43 14.97 3.47
C LEU A 339 0.71 13.95 3.56
N MET A 340 0.45 12.79 4.17
CA MET A 340 1.45 11.74 4.31
C MET A 340 1.73 11.06 2.98
N ASN A 341 0.69 10.68 2.23
CA ASN A 341 0.89 9.93 0.99
C ASN A 341 1.44 10.78 -0.15
N MET A 342 1.18 12.09 -0.19
CA MET A 342 1.80 12.98 -1.19
C MET A 342 3.33 13.02 -1.09
N SER A 343 3.89 12.79 0.10
CA SER A 343 5.34 12.86 0.34
C SER A 343 6.12 11.67 -0.23
N SER A 344 5.50 10.49 -0.28
CA SER A 344 6.15 9.23 -0.66
C SER A 344 6.73 9.24 -2.09
N PRO A 345 5.94 9.52 -3.16
CA PRO A 345 6.47 9.53 -4.52
C PRO A 345 7.51 10.63 -4.74
N VAL A 346 7.29 11.81 -4.14
CA VAL A 346 8.20 12.95 -4.24
C VAL A 346 9.55 12.64 -3.60
N TYR A 347 9.55 11.99 -2.44
CA TYR A 347 10.76 11.54 -1.78
C TYR A 347 11.48 10.46 -2.58
N GLN A 348 10.75 9.48 -3.12
CA GLN A 348 11.36 8.45 -3.98
C GLN A 348 12.08 9.08 -5.18
N THR A 349 11.46 10.04 -5.87
CA THR A 349 12.11 10.76 -6.97
C THR A 349 13.35 11.52 -6.48
N PHE A 350 13.26 12.21 -5.35
CA PHE A 350 14.39 12.96 -4.76
C PHE A 350 15.60 12.08 -4.46
N VAL A 351 15.37 10.86 -3.97
CA VAL A 351 16.43 9.88 -3.70
C VAL A 351 17.03 9.38 -5.00
N MET A 352 16.19 9.00 -5.98
CA MET A 352 16.64 8.46 -7.27
C MET A 352 17.47 9.44 -8.11
N GLU A 353 17.23 10.75 -7.95
CA GLU A 353 18.02 11.80 -8.61
C GLU A 353 19.41 12.01 -8.01
N ARG A 354 19.64 11.55 -6.78
CA ARG A 354 20.91 11.72 -6.05
C ARG A 354 21.83 10.51 -6.09
N VAL A 355 21.37 9.43 -6.71
CA VAL A 355 22.12 8.17 -6.78
C VAL A 355 22.39 7.84 -8.24
N ASP A 356 23.59 7.31 -8.48
CA ASP A 356 24.04 6.94 -9.82
C ASP A 356 23.10 5.92 -10.45
N PRO A 357 22.93 5.95 -11.79
CA PRO A 357 22.05 5.03 -12.49
C PRO A 357 22.29 3.55 -12.14
N SER A 358 23.54 3.15 -11.93
CA SER A 358 23.94 1.79 -11.54
C SER A 358 23.48 1.38 -10.14
N ALA A 359 23.27 2.35 -9.24
CA ALA A 359 22.90 2.14 -7.85
C ALA A 359 21.38 2.24 -7.57
N ARG A 360 20.61 2.81 -8.51
CA ARG A 360 19.16 3.05 -8.35
C ARG A 360 18.38 1.77 -7.99
N ALA A 361 18.67 0.66 -8.66
CA ALA A 361 18.01 -0.62 -8.41
C ALA A 361 18.26 -1.12 -6.97
N THR A 362 19.49 -0.99 -6.50
CA THR A 362 19.88 -1.32 -5.12
C THR A 362 19.13 -0.46 -4.11
N ILE A 363 19.12 0.86 -4.30
CA ILE A 363 18.45 1.78 -3.38
C ILE A 363 16.94 1.54 -3.36
N ALA A 364 16.32 1.30 -4.51
CA ALA A 364 14.91 0.94 -4.59
C ALA A 364 14.59 -0.36 -3.84
N SER A 365 15.46 -1.37 -3.94
CA SER A 365 15.34 -2.61 -3.19
C SER A 365 15.46 -2.38 -1.68
N LEU A 366 16.49 -1.67 -1.22
CA LEU A 366 16.74 -1.43 0.21
C LEU A 366 15.65 -0.56 0.85
N THR A 367 15.14 0.44 0.15
CA THR A 367 14.00 1.26 0.61
C THR A 367 12.72 0.44 0.71
N SER A 368 12.47 -0.46 -0.25
CA SER A 368 11.34 -1.40 -0.18
C SER A 368 11.48 -2.40 0.98
N MET A 369 12.68 -2.92 1.22
CA MET A 369 12.95 -3.80 2.37
C MET A 369 12.71 -3.09 3.69
N ALA A 370 13.19 -1.84 3.84
CA ALA A 370 12.96 -1.05 5.03
C ALA A 370 11.47 -0.75 5.28
N TRP A 371 10.72 -0.49 4.21
CA TRP A 371 9.26 -0.35 4.30
C TRP A 371 8.60 -1.63 4.81
N ASN A 372 8.90 -2.78 4.19
CA ASN A 372 8.34 -4.07 4.63
C ASN A 372 8.77 -4.46 6.04
N PHE A 373 10.00 -4.13 6.45
CA PHE A 373 10.49 -4.39 7.80
C PHE A 373 9.65 -3.68 8.86
N GLY A 374 9.30 -2.40 8.65
CA GLY A 374 8.44 -1.68 9.60
C GLY A 374 7.05 -2.34 9.73
N TRP A 375 6.48 -2.82 8.63
CA TRP A 375 5.20 -3.55 8.64
C TRP A 375 5.30 -4.98 9.18
N ALA A 376 6.48 -5.59 9.16
CA ALA A 376 6.67 -6.94 9.65
C ALA A 376 6.54 -7.06 11.17
N PHE A 377 6.85 -6.03 11.97
CA PHE A 377 6.86 -6.17 13.44
C PHE A 377 5.95 -5.19 14.17
N SER A 378 5.70 -4.02 13.59
CA SER A 378 4.93 -2.96 14.27
C SER A 378 3.47 -3.34 14.56
N PRO A 379 2.74 -4.07 13.68
CA PRO A 379 1.38 -4.49 13.97
C PRO A 379 1.27 -5.39 15.21
N THR A 380 2.18 -6.36 15.40
CA THR A 380 2.26 -7.17 16.63
C THR A 380 2.44 -6.33 17.89
N VAL A 381 3.42 -5.41 17.87
CA VAL A 381 3.67 -4.51 19.01
C VAL A 381 2.44 -3.67 19.31
N SER A 382 1.78 -3.16 18.26
CA SER A 382 0.59 -2.35 18.43
C SER A 382 -0.63 -3.12 18.93
N GLY A 383 -0.87 -4.33 18.43
CA GLY A 383 -1.95 -5.19 18.90
C GLY A 383 -1.80 -5.48 20.40
N TRP A 384 -0.58 -5.81 20.84
CA TRP A 384 -0.27 -5.97 22.27
C TRP A 384 -0.51 -4.69 23.07
N LEU A 385 -0.08 -3.53 22.57
CA LEU A 385 -0.32 -2.24 23.23
C LEU A 385 -1.82 -1.92 23.34
N GLN A 386 -2.60 -2.21 22.30
CA GLN A 386 -4.04 -1.95 22.28
C GLN A 386 -4.80 -2.78 23.30
N VAL A 387 -4.49 -4.08 23.41
CA VAL A 387 -5.14 -4.97 24.38
C VAL A 387 -4.85 -4.55 25.83
N ASN A 388 -3.60 -4.15 26.12
CA ASN A 388 -3.17 -3.88 27.50
C ASN A 388 -3.34 -2.43 27.95
N TYR A 389 -3.24 -1.46 27.02
CA TYR A 389 -3.17 -0.03 27.33
C TYR A 389 -4.05 0.84 26.41
N GLY A 390 -4.84 0.24 25.52
CA GLY A 390 -5.65 0.94 24.53
C GLY A 390 -4.85 1.57 23.39
N PHE A 391 -5.50 2.42 22.61
CA PHE A 391 -4.91 3.00 21.39
C PHE A 391 -3.89 4.10 21.64
N ALA A 392 -3.92 4.76 22.80
CA ALA A 392 -3.13 5.96 23.07
C ALA A 392 -1.61 5.73 22.92
N PRO A 393 -0.99 4.65 23.47
CA PRO A 393 0.44 4.41 23.30
C PRO A 393 0.85 4.18 21.84
N ALA A 394 0.00 3.54 21.03
CA ALA A 394 0.27 3.36 19.59
C ALA A 394 0.27 4.72 18.87
N PHE A 395 -0.67 5.61 19.19
CA PHE A 395 -0.69 6.99 18.69
C PHE A 395 0.53 7.80 19.11
N VAL A 396 0.90 7.78 20.40
CA VAL A 396 2.10 8.46 20.90
C VAL A 396 3.35 7.92 20.20
N GLY A 397 3.49 6.60 20.09
CA GLY A 397 4.60 5.95 19.41
C GLY A 397 4.74 6.44 17.97
N THR A 398 3.66 6.47 17.20
CA THR A 398 3.71 6.98 15.82
C THR A 398 3.99 8.48 15.76
N ILE A 399 3.42 9.29 16.64
CA ILE A 399 3.70 10.74 16.70
C ILE A 399 5.19 10.99 16.92
N VAL A 400 5.80 10.30 17.88
CA VAL A 400 7.23 10.40 18.19
C VAL A 400 8.08 9.94 17.01
N LEU A 401 7.80 8.76 16.45
CA LEU A 401 8.52 8.24 15.29
C LEU A 401 8.42 9.16 14.07
N TYR A 402 7.26 9.74 13.83
CA TYR A 402 7.03 10.65 12.72
C TYR A 402 7.72 11.99 12.95
N ALA A 403 7.70 12.53 14.17
CA ALA A 403 8.44 13.74 14.52
C ALA A 403 9.95 13.55 14.33
N ILE A 404 10.50 12.40 14.77
CA ILE A 404 11.91 12.05 14.55
C ILE A 404 12.19 11.92 13.04
N SER A 405 11.34 11.25 12.29
CA SER A 405 11.52 11.09 10.84
C SER A 405 11.52 12.45 10.10
N VAL A 406 10.56 13.32 10.41
CA VAL A 406 10.48 14.70 9.89
C VAL A 406 11.74 15.49 10.24
N PHE A 407 12.20 15.40 11.48
CA PHE A 407 13.44 16.04 11.91
C PHE A 407 14.65 15.52 11.14
N MET A 408 14.73 14.21 10.89
CA MET A 408 15.80 13.61 10.09
C MET A 408 15.76 14.09 8.64
N TYR A 409 14.59 14.13 8.00
CA TYR A 409 14.44 14.68 6.65
C TYR A 409 14.92 16.14 6.58
N TRP A 410 14.50 16.96 7.52
CA TRP A 410 14.93 18.35 7.62
C TRP A 410 16.45 18.47 7.82
N ARG A 411 17.00 17.73 8.79
CA ARG A 411 18.40 17.82 9.18
C ARG A 411 19.38 17.23 8.16
N PHE A 412 18.97 16.21 7.42
CA PHE A 412 19.80 15.53 6.43
C PHE A 412 19.75 16.22 5.07
N PHE A 413 18.58 16.71 4.66
CA PHE A 413 18.35 17.09 3.26
C PHE A 413 17.86 18.53 3.04
N TRP A 414 17.19 19.15 4.03
CA TRP A 414 16.78 20.55 3.91
C TRP A 414 17.91 21.49 4.38
N GLN A 415 18.43 21.30 5.59
CA GLN A 415 19.51 22.15 6.12
C GLN A 415 20.84 21.98 5.37
N LYS A 416 21.13 20.77 4.91
CA LYS A 416 22.35 20.46 4.17
C LYS A 416 22.01 20.29 2.70
N LYS A 417 22.50 21.18 1.83
CA LYS A 417 22.55 20.91 0.38
C LYS A 417 23.48 19.71 0.19
N VAL A 418 22.92 18.52 0.07
CA VAL A 418 23.68 17.32 -0.30
C VAL A 418 24.16 17.55 -1.73
N GLU A 419 25.47 17.71 -1.91
CA GLU A 419 26.13 17.83 -3.22
C GLU A 419 25.89 16.56 -4.04
N MET A 420 25.70 16.70 -5.36
CA MET A 420 25.62 15.55 -6.26
C MET A 420 26.95 14.82 -6.26
N ILE A 421 26.92 13.50 -6.02
CA ILE A 421 28.12 12.68 -6.07
C ILE A 421 28.28 12.20 -7.51
N GLN A 422 29.40 12.58 -8.15
CA GLN A 422 29.89 11.90 -9.34
C GLN A 422 30.69 10.68 -8.87
N ILE A 423 30.26 9.46 -9.22
CA ILE A 423 31.14 8.30 -9.07
C ILE A 423 32.22 8.38 -10.17
N PRO A 424 33.52 8.21 -9.84
CA PRO A 424 34.54 8.01 -10.86
C PRO A 424 34.17 6.77 -11.65
N THR A 425 33.98 6.91 -12.96
CA THR A 425 33.89 5.78 -13.89
C THR A 425 35.00 4.80 -13.56
N ALA A 426 34.64 3.54 -13.33
CA ALA A 426 35.62 2.47 -13.19
C ALA A 426 36.59 2.58 -14.37
N THR A 427 37.86 2.83 -14.08
CA THR A 427 38.92 2.69 -15.06
C THR A 427 38.97 1.22 -15.44
N ASP A 428 38.84 0.98 -16.75
CA ASP A 428 38.77 -0.33 -17.42
C ASP A 428 39.82 -1.35 -16.95
#